data_AF-A0A848YGJ5-F1
#
_entry.id   AF-A0A848YGJ5-F1
#
_cell.length_a   1.000
_cell.length_b   1.000
_cell.length_c   1.000
_cell.angle_alpha   90.00
_cell.angle_beta   90.00
_cell.angle_gamma   90.00
#
_symmetry.space_group_name_H-M   'P 1'
#
loop_
_entity.id
_entity.type
_entity.pdbx_description
1 polymer ?
#
loop_
_entity_poly.entity_id
_entity_poly.type
_entity_poly.pdbx_seq_one_letter_code
_entity_poly.pdbx_strand_id
1 'polypeptide(L)'
;MENSSLTPVLKRLEKLGHIERRRGKREERQVFLYLTPSGRALENEAPSITDCIISDTGVRLGKLSELVVAIGAMRDNLRKSRNPHA
;
A
#
# COMPACT_ATOMS: atom_id res chain seq x y z
N MET A 1 -15.41 -10.71 2.83
CA MET A 1 -15.52 -10.17 1.46
C MET A 1 -14.74 -8.86 1.42
N GLU A 2 -13.47 -8.88 1.01
CA GLU A 2 -12.58 -7.69 1.02
C GLU A 2 -11.87 -7.49 -0.34
N ASN A 3 -12.52 -7.81 -1.46
CA ASN A 3 -11.86 -7.85 -2.79
C ASN A 3 -12.45 -6.89 -3.84
N SER A 4 -13.51 -6.14 -3.53
CA SER A 4 -14.17 -5.27 -4.51
C SER A 4 -13.46 -3.93 -4.74
N SER A 5 -12.63 -3.45 -3.81
CA SER A 5 -11.95 -2.15 -3.88
C SER A 5 -10.60 -2.19 -4.61
N LEU A 6 -9.95 -3.36 -4.72
CA LEU A 6 -8.64 -3.47 -5.35
C LEU A 6 -8.74 -3.48 -6.88
N THR A 7 -9.77 -4.11 -7.44
CA THR A 7 -9.91 -4.25 -8.91
C THR A 7 -9.92 -2.88 -9.63
N PRO A 8 -10.67 -1.86 -9.18
CA PRO A 8 -10.66 -0.54 -9.81
C PRO A 8 -9.29 0.15 -9.76
N VAL A 9 -8.59 0.06 -8.62
CA VAL A 9 -7.26 0.67 -8.44
C VAL A 9 -6.24 0.00 -9.34
N LEU A 10 -6.22 -1.33 -9.37
CA LEU A 10 -5.29 -2.10 -10.21
C LEU A 10 -5.51 -1.84 -11.70
N LYS A 11 -6.76 -1.78 -12.16
CA LYS A 11 -7.07 -1.41 -13.55
C LYS A 11 -6.59 0.00 -13.90
N ARG A 12 -6.70 0.95 -12.95
CA ARG A 12 -6.21 2.32 -13.15
C ARG A 12 -4.69 2.36 -13.28
N LEU A 13 -3.98 1.68 -12.37
CA LEU A 13 -2.51 1.62 -12.40
C LEU A 13 -1.97 0.94 -13.65
N GLU A 14 -2.67 -0.08 -14.17
CA GLU A 14 -2.34 -0.74 -15.44
C GLU A 14 -2.56 0.20 -16.62
N LYS A 15 -3.67 0.94 -16.66
CA LYS A 15 -3.95 1.95 -17.70
C LYS A 15 -2.93 3.08 -17.72
N LEU A 16 -2.41 3.47 -16.56
CA LEU A 16 -1.32 4.47 -16.44
C LEU A 16 0.06 3.88 -16.80
N GLY A 17 0.14 2.57 -17.05
CA GLY A 17 1.38 1.91 -17.45
C GLY A 17 2.36 1.68 -16.31
N HIS A 18 1.94 1.78 -15.04
CA HIS A 18 2.81 1.56 -13.88
C HIS A 18 2.92 0.08 -13.48
N ILE A 19 1.92 -0.72 -13.83
CA ILE A 19 1.91 -2.15 -13.56
C ILE A 19 1.51 -2.95 -14.80
N GLU A 20 1.96 -4.21 -14.83
CA GLU A 20 1.52 -5.24 -15.76
C GLU A 20 0.87 -6.39 -15.00
N ARG A 21 -0.20 -6.94 -15.59
CA ARG A 21 -0.91 -8.11 -15.05
C ARG A 21 -0.64 -9.32 -15.93
N ARG A 22 -0.16 -10.41 -15.34
CA ARG A 22 0.09 -11.67 -16.06
C ARG A 22 -0.64 -12.81 -15.37
N ARG A 23 -1.42 -13.58 -16.13
CA ARG A 23 -2.08 -14.78 -15.58
C ARG A 23 -1.05 -15.87 -15.32
N GLY A 24 -1.24 -16.59 -14.22
CA GLY A 24 -0.40 -17.73 -13.87
C GLY A 24 -0.53 -18.84 -14.91
N LYS A 25 0.61 -19.39 -15.38
CA LYS A 25 0.62 -20.50 -16.34
C LYS A 25 0.21 -21.85 -15.72
N ARG A 26 0.33 -22.00 -14.39
CA ARG A 26 0.00 -23.25 -13.66
C ARG A 26 -1.37 -23.23 -13.00
N GLU A 27 -1.90 -22.05 -12.69
CA GLU A 27 -3.23 -21.87 -12.09
C GLU A 27 -3.82 -20.58 -12.66
N GLU A 28 -4.77 -20.73 -13.57
CA GLU A 28 -5.34 -19.63 -14.36
C GLU A 28 -6.14 -18.64 -13.50
N ARG A 29 -6.54 -19.06 -12.29
CA ARG A 29 -7.20 -18.19 -11.31
C ARG A 29 -6.25 -17.22 -10.63
N GLN A 30 -4.94 -17.39 -10.78
CA GLN A 30 -3.94 -16.47 -10.21
C GLN A 30 -3.54 -15.40 -11.23
N VAL A 31 -3.49 -14.16 -10.76
CA VAL A 31 -2.97 -13.01 -11.51
C VAL A 31 -1.79 -12.43 -10.76
N PHE A 32 -0.63 -12.40 -11.43
CA PHE A 32 0.58 -11.78 -10.94
C PHE A 32 0.64 -10.33 -11.37
N LEU A 33 1.11 -9.47 -10.47
CA LEU A 33 1.33 -8.04 -10.72
C LEU A 33 2.83 -7.77 -10.77
N TYR A 34 3.27 -7.02 -11.78
CA TYR A 34 4.66 -6.61 -11.94
C TYR A 34 4.73 -5.09 -12.10
N LEU A 35 5.69 -4.45 -11.45
CA LEU A 35 6.01 -3.05 -11.74
C LEU A 35 6.69 -2.94 -13.10
N THR A 36 6.23 -1.99 -13.90
CA THR A 36 6.93 -1.55 -15.13
C THR A 36 8.11 -0.67 -14.77
N PRO A 37 9.00 -0.34 -15.75
CA PRO A 37 10.04 0.65 -15.54
C PRO A 37 9.50 2.02 -15.08
N SER A 38 8.40 2.50 -15.67
CA SER A 38 7.76 3.75 -15.25
C SER A 38 7.13 3.65 -13.85
N GLY A 39 6.58 2.50 -13.50
CA GLY A 39 6.06 2.24 -12.15
C GLY A 39 7.15 2.25 -11.08
N ARG A 40 8.35 1.75 -11.39
CA ARG A 40 9.51 1.84 -10.48
C ARG A 40 10.04 3.27 -10.37
N ALA A 41 10.03 4.02 -11.47
CA ALA A 41 10.52 5.40 -11.47
C ALA A 41 9.73 6.32 -10.51
N LEU A 42 8.45 6.02 -10.25
CA LEU A 42 7.64 6.76 -9.27
C LEU A 42 8.19 6.70 -7.84
N GLU A 43 9.00 5.69 -7.49
CA GLU A 43 9.66 5.62 -6.19
C GLU A 43 10.54 6.85 -5.94
N ASN A 44 11.11 7.44 -7.00
CA ASN A 44 11.93 8.64 -6.89
C ASN A 44 11.11 9.90 -6.59
N GLU A 45 9.81 9.91 -6.90
CA GLU A 45 8.92 11.05 -6.64
C GLU A 45 8.33 11.02 -5.22
N ALA A 46 8.25 9.83 -4.62
CA ALA A 46 7.64 9.60 -3.31
C ALA A 46 8.27 10.39 -2.13
N PRO A 47 9.61 10.60 -2.06
CA PRO A 47 10.22 11.37 -0.98
C PRO A 47 9.68 12.80 -0.89
N SER A 48 9.51 13.47 -2.04
CA SER A 48 9.02 14.86 -2.09
C SER A 48 7.63 15.03 -1.48
N ILE A 49 6.75 14.05 -1.71
CA ILE A 49 5.39 14.02 -1.14
C ILE A 49 5.47 13.79 0.37
N THR A 50 6.36 12.88 0.80
CA THR A 50 6.56 12.55 2.22
C THR A 50 7.08 13.76 2.99
N ASP A 51 8.07 14.47 2.43
CA ASP A 51 8.64 15.68 3.01
C ASP A 51 7.59 16.79 3.17
N CYS A 52 6.77 17.02 2.14
CA CYS A 52 5.67 17.99 2.16
C CYS A 52 4.65 17.69 3.28
N ILE A 53 4.25 16.42 3.42
CA ILE A 53 3.32 16.03 4.49
C ILE A 53 3.95 16.25 5.86
N ILE A 54 5.22 15.87 6.04
CA ILE A 54 5.93 16.03 7.32
C ILE A 54 6.04 17.52 7.68
N SER A 55 6.43 18.38 6.73
CA SER A 55 6.57 19.82 6.98
C SER A 55 5.27 20.44 7.47
N ASP A 56 4.14 20.04 6.89
CA ASP A 56 2.83 20.61 7.19
C ASP A 56 2.24 20.09 8.51
N THR A 57 2.75 18.99 9.06
CA THR A 57 2.28 18.48 10.36
C THR A 57 2.68 19.36 11.54
N GLY A 58 3.75 20.16 11.40
CA GLY A 58 4.33 20.92 12.52
C GLY A 58 4.93 20.05 13.64
N VAL A 59 5.08 18.74 13.42
CA VAL A 59 5.57 17.77 14.40
C VAL A 59 6.98 17.30 14.01
N ARG A 60 7.87 17.11 14.99
CA ARG A 60 9.20 16.54 14.75
C ARG A 60 9.08 15.11 14.22
N LEU A 61 9.91 14.74 13.25
CA LEU A 61 9.90 13.42 12.60
C LEU A 61 9.92 12.24 13.60
N GLY A 62 10.73 12.33 14.66
CA GLY A 62 10.77 11.30 15.70
C GLY A 62 9.43 11.08 16.39
N LYS A 63 8.68 12.17 16.65
CA LYS A 63 7.36 12.08 17.29
C LYS A 63 6.28 11.53 16.37
N LEU A 64 6.38 11.82 15.07
CA LEU A 64 5.53 11.19 14.05
C LEU A 64 5.77 9.68 13.99
N SER A 65 7.03 9.25 14.04
CA SER A 65 7.39 7.82 14.05
C SER A 65 6.81 7.10 15.27
N GLU A 66 6.93 7.68 16.48
CA GLU A 66 6.33 7.13 17.69
C GLU A 66 4.80 6.94 17.55
N LEU A 67 4.12 7.95 16.98
CA LEU A 67 2.68 7.90 16.80
C LEU A 67 2.26 6.80 15.83
N VAL A 68 2.97 6.63 14.71
CA VAL A 68 2.71 5.57 13.73
C VAL A 68 2.83 4.19 14.39
N VAL A 69 3.86 3.98 15.20
CA VAL A 69 4.07 2.74 15.95
C VAL A 69 2.92 2.48 16.94
N ALA A 70 2.53 3.50 17.71
CA ALA A 70 1.45 3.39 18.69
C ALA A 70 0.09 3.06 18.03
N ILE A 71 -0.26 3.75 16.95
CA ILE A 71 -1.49 3.48 16.18
C ILE A 71 -1.44 2.08 15.56
N GLY A 72 -0.29 1.66 15.03
CA GLY A 72 -0.08 0.31 14.50
C GLY A 72 -0.35 -0.77 15.55
N ALA A 73 0.24 -0.63 16.74
CA ALA A 73 0.02 -1.56 17.85
C ALA A 73 -1.46 -1.63 18.27
N MET A 74 -2.14 -0.48 18.36
CA MET A 74 -3.57 -0.43 18.66
C MET A 74 -4.41 -1.14 17.60
N ARG A 75 -4.16 -0.86 16.31
CA ARG A 75 -4.84 -1.54 15.18
C ARG A 75 -4.65 -3.05 15.25
N ASP A 76 -3.44 -3.51 15.55
CA ASP A 76 -3.12 -4.94 15.58
C ASP A 76 -3.78 -5.63 16.78
N ASN A 77 -3.85 -4.97 17.94
CA ASN A 77 -4.59 -5.47 19.10
C ASN A 77 -6.10 -5.57 18.81
N LEU A 78 -6.69 -4.58 18.13
CA LEU A 78 -8.09 -4.64 17.71
C LEU A 78 -8.36 -5.76 16.70
N ARG A 79 -7.42 -6.04 15.80
CA ARG A 79 -7.53 -7.17 14.86
C ARG A 79 -7.45 -8.52 15.58
N LYS A 80 -6.56 -8.64 16.58
CA LYS A 80 -6.44 -9.85 17.42
C LYS A 80 -7.69 -10.09 18.26
N SER A 81 -8.23 -9.06 18.91
CA SER A 81 -9.44 -9.21 19.73
C SER A 81 -10.68 -9.56 18.90
N ARG A 82 -10.71 -9.18 17.62
CA ARG A 82 -11.78 -9.51 16.68
C ARG A 82 -11.72 -10.94 16.12
N ASN A 83 -10.63 -11.68 16.37
CA ASN A 83 -10.47 -13.10 16.02
C ASN A 83 -10.30 -13.98 17.30
N PRO A 84 -11.31 -14.11 18.18
CA PRO A 84 -11.21 -15.00 19.34
C PRO A 84 -11.40 -16.49 19.01
N HIS A 85 -11.79 -16.83 17.77
CA HIS A 85 -11.88 -18.21 17.27
C HIS A 85 -11.30 -18.30 15.85
N ALA A 86 -10.00 -18.52 15.75
CA ALA A 86 -9.38 -19.16 14.59
C ALA A 86 -8.81 -20.51 15.06
#